data_AF-A0A8R1E1A5-F1
#
_entry.id   AF-A0A8R1E1A5-F1
#
_cell.length_a   1.000
_cell.length_b   1.000
_cell.length_c   1.000
_cell.angle_alpha   90.00
_cell.angle_beta   90.00
_cell.angle_gamma   90.00
#
_symmetry.space_group_name_H-M   'P 1'
#
loop_
_entity.id
_entity.type
_entity.pdbx_description
1 polymer ?
#
loop_
_entity_poly.entity_id
_entity_poly.type
_entity_poly.pdbx_seq_one_letter_code
_entity_poly.pdbx_strand_id
1 'polypeptide(L)'
;MREKRDAEITTTTTTTSCADGMTADTRNIFSETIASGKTWNCSLESKSRAVIQECLLDNGGATNGTLKLSFPDTDNSNPEAILSQYKNALALASSNINSIVNVKEAIGCSYAKCDQRVDILCLYSTQTTTLPPLP
;
A
#
# COMPACT_ATOMS: atom_id res chain seq x y z
N MET A 1 -39.15 -31.48 -11.36
CA MET A 1 -38.22 -30.66 -12.15
C MET A 1 -37.09 -30.25 -11.23
N ARG A 2 -35.84 -30.67 -11.54
CA ARG A 2 -34.66 -30.43 -10.70
C ARG A 2 -34.17 -29.00 -10.97
N GLU A 3 -34.40 -28.12 -10.01
CA GLU A 3 -33.86 -26.77 -10.02
C GLU A 3 -32.39 -26.83 -9.57
N LYS A 4 -31.48 -26.80 -10.54
CA LYS A 4 -30.06 -26.52 -10.29
C LYS A 4 -29.96 -25.01 -10.05
N ARG A 5 -29.78 -24.61 -8.80
CA ARG A 5 -29.28 -23.27 -8.49
C ARG A 5 -27.77 -23.39 -8.39
N ASP A 6 -27.11 -23.02 -9.47
CA ASP A 6 -25.68 -22.80 -9.52
C ASP A 6 -25.29 -21.85 -8.39
N ALA A 7 -24.48 -22.35 -7.47
CA ALA A 7 -23.79 -21.53 -6.50
C ALA A 7 -22.75 -20.73 -7.27
N GLU A 8 -23.14 -19.54 -7.73
CA GLU A 8 -22.19 -18.51 -8.10
C GLU A 8 -21.43 -18.16 -6.81
N ILE A 9 -20.25 -18.75 -6.66
CA ILE A 9 -19.26 -18.31 -5.66
C ILE A 9 -18.83 -16.93 -6.14
N THR A 10 -19.62 -15.92 -5.78
CA THR A 10 -19.15 -14.55 -5.76
C THR A 10 -18.08 -14.53 -4.70
N THR A 11 -16.82 -14.73 -5.12
CA THR A 11 -15.65 -14.39 -4.32
C THR A 11 -15.70 -12.87 -4.16
N THR A 12 -16.53 -12.41 -3.23
CA THR A 12 -16.47 -11.04 -2.74
C THR A 12 -15.12 -10.99 -2.05
N THR A 13 -14.10 -10.54 -2.77
CA THR A 13 -12.82 -10.15 -2.20
C THR A 13 -13.17 -9.04 -1.21
N THR A 14 -13.43 -9.40 0.03
CA THR A 14 -13.53 -8.47 1.13
C THR A 14 -12.13 -7.92 1.31
N THR A 15 -11.78 -6.90 0.53
CA THR A 15 -10.76 -5.92 0.87
C THR A 15 -11.21 -5.29 2.18
N THR A 16 -10.88 -5.94 3.29
CA THR A 16 -11.15 -5.42 4.62
C THR A 16 -10.29 -4.18 4.75
N SER A 17 -10.86 -3.01 4.44
CA SER A 17 -10.20 -1.72 4.67
C SER A 17 -9.75 -1.68 6.12
N CYS A 18 -8.54 -1.18 6.36
CA CYS A 18 -8.07 -0.98 7.72
C CYS A 18 -8.99 0.05 8.40
N ALA A 19 -9.19 -0.04 9.72
CA ALA A 19 -9.99 0.95 10.44
C ALA A 19 -9.41 2.36 10.22
N ASP A 20 -10.26 3.29 9.79
CA ASP A 20 -9.91 4.66 9.37
C ASP A 20 -8.88 4.74 8.22
N GLY A 21 -8.67 3.62 7.54
CA GLY A 21 -7.69 3.44 6.46
C GLY A 21 -8.03 4.16 5.17
N MET A 22 -7.14 4.03 4.19
CA MET A 22 -7.40 4.53 2.83
C MET A 22 -8.60 3.84 2.18
N THR A 23 -9.13 4.45 1.11
CA THR A 23 -10.17 3.85 0.27
C THR A 23 -9.72 2.50 -0.29
N ALA A 24 -10.68 1.59 -0.50
CA ALA A 24 -10.38 0.28 -1.09
C ALA A 24 -9.72 0.41 -2.47
N ASP A 25 -10.11 1.41 -3.26
CA ASP A 25 -9.52 1.70 -4.56
C ASP A 25 -8.05 2.10 -4.45
N THR A 26 -7.71 3.01 -3.54
CA THR A 26 -6.30 3.38 -3.29
C THR A 26 -5.49 2.16 -2.85
N ARG A 27 -6.03 1.36 -1.93
CA ARG A 27 -5.36 0.16 -1.46
C ARG A 27 -5.15 -0.87 -2.57
N ASN A 28 -6.10 -0.98 -3.50
CA ASN A 28 -5.96 -1.83 -4.68
C ASN A 28 -4.83 -1.34 -5.59
N ILE A 29 -4.72 -0.03 -5.83
CA ILE A 29 -3.60 0.55 -6.59
C ILE A 29 -2.26 0.16 -5.95
N PHE A 30 -2.13 0.28 -4.63
CA PHE A 30 -0.90 -0.11 -3.95
C PHE A 30 -0.65 -1.61 -3.98
N SER A 31 -1.69 -2.42 -3.79
CA SER A 31 -1.62 -3.90 -3.86
C SER A 31 -1.18 -4.40 -5.24
N GLU A 32 -1.60 -3.72 -6.32
CA GLU A 32 -1.18 -4.03 -7.69
C GLU A 32 0.25 -3.55 -8.00
N THR A 33 0.81 -2.63 -7.22
CA THR A 33 2.09 -1.96 -7.51
C THR A 33 3.15 -2.19 -6.42
N ILE A 34 3.29 -1.25 -5.48
CA ILE A 34 4.32 -1.23 -4.42
C ILE A 34 4.17 -2.35 -3.38
N ALA A 35 2.96 -2.88 -3.21
CA ALA A 35 2.65 -3.99 -2.31
C ALA A 35 2.43 -5.32 -3.05
N SER A 36 2.72 -5.38 -4.36
CA SER A 36 2.54 -6.60 -5.14
C SER A 36 3.39 -7.75 -4.59
N GLY A 37 2.73 -8.89 -4.34
CA GLY A 37 3.34 -10.08 -3.74
C GLY A 37 3.62 -9.99 -2.24
N LYS A 38 3.14 -8.95 -1.54
CA LYS A 38 3.35 -8.74 -0.09
C LYS A 38 2.06 -8.86 0.70
N THR A 39 2.18 -9.16 2.00
CA THR A 39 1.03 -9.19 2.91
C THR A 39 0.74 -7.79 3.44
N TRP A 40 -0.49 -7.30 3.23
CA TRP A 40 -0.88 -6.00 3.76
C TRP A 40 -1.03 -6.03 5.28
N ASN A 41 -0.47 -5.03 5.97
CA ASN A 41 -0.50 -4.90 7.43
C ASN A 41 -1.11 -3.55 7.84
N CYS A 42 -2.30 -3.60 8.43
CA CYS A 42 -3.02 -2.41 8.88
C CYS A 42 -2.31 -1.60 9.97
N SER A 43 -1.47 -2.24 10.79
CA SER A 43 -0.67 -1.51 11.79
C SER A 43 0.42 -0.69 11.13
N LEU A 44 1.02 -1.20 10.04
CA LEU A 44 1.99 -0.45 9.25
C LEU A 44 1.33 0.68 8.44
N GLU A 45 0.13 0.45 7.91
CA GLU A 45 -0.68 1.49 7.24
C GLU A 45 -1.02 2.64 8.21
N SER A 46 -1.47 2.32 9.42
CA SER A 46 -1.80 3.35 10.42
C SER A 46 -0.56 4.17 10.81
N LYS A 47 0.59 3.51 10.97
CA LYS A 47 1.87 4.19 11.25
C LYS A 47 2.32 5.07 10.08
N SER A 48 2.26 4.58 8.85
CA SER A 48 2.63 5.38 7.68
C SER A 48 1.68 6.57 7.50
N ARG A 49 0.39 6.40 7.80
CA ARG A 49 -0.59 7.49 7.82
C ARG A 49 -0.23 8.59 8.80
N ALA A 50 0.09 8.23 10.04
CA ALA A 50 0.44 9.19 11.08
C ALA A 50 1.68 10.03 10.70
N VAL A 51 2.65 9.43 10.02
CA VAL A 51 3.87 10.13 9.59
C VAL A 51 3.64 10.95 8.32
N ILE A 52 2.93 10.41 7.32
CA ILE A 52 2.80 11.08 6.02
C ILE A 52 1.92 12.33 6.07
N GLN A 53 1.02 12.42 7.06
CA GLN A 53 0.19 13.60 7.32
C GLN A 53 0.99 14.83 7.75
N GLU A 54 2.22 14.66 8.26
CA GLU A 54 3.10 15.77 8.62
C GLU A 54 3.70 16.49 7.39
N CYS A 55 3.51 15.95 6.18
CA CYS A 55 3.93 16.56 4.92
C CYS A 55 5.41 17.00 4.88
N LEU A 56 6.27 16.25 5.57
CA LEU A 56 7.70 16.54 5.72
C LEU A 56 8.39 16.62 4.35
N LEU A 57 9.24 17.63 4.16
CA LEU A 57 9.98 17.87 2.92
C LEU A 57 11.17 16.92 2.69
N ASP A 58 11.40 15.97 3.59
CA ASP A 58 12.52 15.04 3.47
C ASP A 58 12.54 14.35 2.10
N ASN A 59 13.73 14.27 1.51
CA ASN A 59 13.94 13.64 0.22
C ASN A 59 13.35 12.24 0.22
N GLY A 60 12.49 11.95 -0.76
CA GLY A 60 11.97 10.60 -0.99
C GLY A 60 13.10 9.59 -1.21
N GLY A 61 12.82 8.30 -0.99
CA GLY A 61 13.83 7.25 -1.08
C GLY A 61 13.35 5.91 -0.53
N ALA A 62 14.15 4.88 -0.78
CA ALA A 62 13.95 3.52 -0.28
C ALA A 62 15.07 3.14 0.70
N THR A 63 14.71 2.59 1.85
CA THR A 63 15.61 2.04 2.86
C THR A 63 15.15 0.64 3.28
N ASN A 64 15.95 -0.05 4.10
CA ASN A 64 15.54 -1.30 4.72
C ASN A 64 14.46 -1.02 5.78
N GLY A 65 13.20 -1.02 5.35
CA GLY A 65 12.04 -0.78 6.21
C GLY A 65 11.13 0.38 5.78
N THR A 66 11.52 1.23 4.83
CA THR A 66 10.71 2.39 4.42
C THR A 66 10.87 2.74 2.95
N LEU A 67 9.78 3.15 2.31
CA LEU A 67 9.75 3.81 1.01
C LEU A 67 8.96 5.09 1.12
N LYS A 68 9.55 6.20 0.70
CA LYS A 68 8.86 7.48 0.51
C LYS A 68 8.93 7.90 -0.96
N LEU A 69 7.78 8.24 -1.53
CA LEU A 69 7.65 8.78 -2.89
C LEU A 69 6.84 10.07 -2.83
N SER A 70 7.14 10.98 -3.76
CA SER A 70 6.43 12.25 -3.88
C SER A 70 6.15 12.50 -5.35
N PHE A 71 4.89 12.73 -5.69
CA PHE A 71 4.46 13.02 -7.06
C PHE A 71 3.85 14.42 -7.13
N PRO A 72 4.17 15.24 -8.14
CA PRO A 72 3.54 16.54 -8.28
C PRO A 72 2.03 16.39 -8.54
N ASP A 73 1.24 17.23 -7.89
CA ASP A 73 -0.19 17.43 -8.13
C ASP A 73 -0.36 18.69 -8.97
N THR A 74 -0.39 18.52 -10.29
CA THR A 74 -0.41 19.62 -11.26
C THR A 74 -1.79 20.25 -11.44
N ASP A 75 -2.86 19.52 -11.11
CA ASP A 75 -4.22 19.89 -11.50
C ASP A 75 -5.21 19.85 -10.33
N ASN A 76 -4.69 19.86 -9.09
CA ASN A 76 -5.49 19.72 -7.88
C ASN A 76 -6.38 18.46 -7.91
N SER A 77 -5.87 17.41 -8.57
CA SER A 77 -6.62 16.21 -8.89
C SER A 77 -6.90 15.39 -7.63
N ASN A 78 -7.94 14.56 -7.71
CA ASN A 78 -8.22 13.59 -6.66
C ASN A 78 -7.00 12.66 -6.47
N PRO A 79 -6.54 12.35 -5.24
CA PRO A 79 -5.34 11.53 -5.03
C PRO A 79 -5.38 10.18 -5.74
N GLU A 80 -6.54 9.50 -5.82
CA GLU A 80 -6.66 8.26 -6.59
C GLU A 80 -6.30 8.43 -8.08
N ALA A 81 -6.65 9.57 -8.69
CA ALA A 81 -6.33 9.86 -10.09
C ALA A 81 -4.81 10.04 -10.28
N ILE A 82 -4.16 10.73 -9.34
CA ILE A 82 -2.72 10.93 -9.33
C ILE A 82 -2.00 9.59 -9.15
N LEU A 83 -2.41 8.80 -8.15
CA LEU A 83 -1.85 7.47 -7.92
C LEU A 83 -2.03 6.55 -9.13
N SER A 84 -3.17 6.65 -9.82
CA SER A 84 -3.43 5.92 -11.05
C SER A 84 -2.50 6.35 -12.19
N GLN A 85 -2.31 7.65 -12.38
CA GLN A 85 -1.38 8.23 -13.36
C GLN A 85 0.06 7.75 -13.13
N TYR A 86 0.48 7.64 -11.87
CA TYR A 86 1.83 7.22 -11.49
C TYR A 86 1.97 5.71 -11.21
N LYS A 87 1.01 4.86 -11.61
CA LYS A 87 1.07 3.39 -11.41
C LYS A 87 2.38 2.76 -11.89
N ASN A 88 2.91 3.19 -13.03
CA ASN A 88 4.17 2.67 -13.56
C ASN A 88 5.37 3.06 -12.67
N ALA A 89 5.40 4.30 -12.16
CA ALA A 89 6.44 4.75 -11.25
C ALA A 89 6.38 4.00 -9.91
N LEU A 90 5.16 3.73 -9.41
CA LEU A 90 4.91 2.89 -8.24
C LEU A 90 5.43 1.46 -8.44
N ALA A 91 5.13 0.83 -9.58
CA ALA A 91 5.63 -0.51 -9.90
C ALA A 91 7.17 -0.57 -10.03
N LEU A 92 7.78 0.47 -10.61
CA LEU A 92 9.25 0.59 -10.68
C LEU A 92 9.88 0.75 -9.29
N ALA A 93 9.28 1.57 -8.42
CA ALA A 93 9.72 1.71 -7.03
C ALA A 93 9.64 0.37 -6.28
N SER A 94 8.58 -0.42 -6.50
CA SER A 94 8.42 -1.78 -5.97
C SER A 94 9.60 -2.68 -6.38
N SER A 95 9.98 -2.65 -7.65
CA SER A 95 11.08 -3.46 -8.20
C SER A 95 12.43 -3.09 -7.59
N ASN A 96 12.68 -1.79 -7.40
CA ASN A 96 13.90 -1.27 -6.76
C ASN A 96 13.96 -1.61 -5.27
N ILE A 97 12.82 -1.74 -4.61
CA ILE A 97 12.76 -2.12 -3.19
C ILE A 97 12.96 -3.61 -3.02
N ASN A 98 12.40 -4.43 -3.89
CA ASN A 98 12.57 -5.88 -3.83
C ASN A 98 14.04 -6.32 -4.02
N SER A 99 14.91 -5.46 -4.54
CA SER A 99 16.37 -5.71 -4.56
C SER A 99 17.08 -5.31 -3.26
N ILE A 100 16.42 -4.54 -2.38
CA ILE A 100 16.95 -4.02 -1.12
C ILE A 100 16.38 -4.78 0.09
N VAL A 101 15.10 -5.15 0.06
CA VAL A 101 14.39 -5.86 1.13
C VAL A 101 13.98 -7.27 0.69
N ASN A 102 13.98 -8.22 1.61
CA ASN A 102 13.60 -9.60 1.30
C ASN A 102 12.13 -9.66 0.90
N VAL A 103 11.82 -10.48 -0.11
CA VAL A 103 10.51 -10.48 -0.80
C VAL A 103 9.34 -10.91 0.12
N LYS A 104 9.59 -11.45 1.32
CA LYS A 104 8.60 -12.03 2.24
C LYS A 104 8.10 -11.08 3.34
N GLU A 105 8.01 -9.79 3.06
CA GLU A 105 7.75 -8.78 4.08
C GLU A 105 6.30 -8.30 4.08
N ALA A 106 5.78 -8.04 5.29
CA ALA A 106 4.52 -7.35 5.48
C ALA A 106 4.69 -5.87 5.15
N ILE A 107 3.71 -5.26 4.50
CA ILE A 107 3.75 -3.86 4.06
C ILE A 107 2.50 -3.11 4.52
N GLY A 108 2.67 -1.84 4.89
CA GLY A 108 1.55 -0.92 5.03
C GLY A 108 1.91 0.45 4.48
N CYS A 109 1.17 0.87 3.46
CA CYS A 109 1.36 2.16 2.82
C CYS A 109 0.27 3.14 3.24
N SER A 110 0.56 4.42 3.12
CA SER A 110 -0.39 5.51 3.20
C SER A 110 0.03 6.65 2.29
N TYR A 111 -0.86 7.59 2.06
CA TYR A 111 -0.59 8.78 1.26
C TYR A 111 -1.16 10.02 1.95
N ALA A 112 -0.60 11.18 1.62
CA ALA A 112 -1.16 12.48 1.96
C ALA A 112 -1.01 13.43 0.77
N LYS A 113 -1.98 14.33 0.61
CA LYS A 113 -1.85 15.47 -0.29
C LYS A 113 -1.21 16.62 0.48
N CYS A 114 -0.04 17.03 0.03
CA CYS A 114 0.81 18.03 0.67
C CYS A 114 1.07 19.16 -0.32
N ASP A 115 0.44 20.32 -0.13
CA ASP A 115 0.49 21.44 -1.06
C ASP A 115 0.21 21.02 -2.52
N GLN A 116 1.22 21.08 -3.40
CA GLN A 116 1.18 20.74 -4.82
C GLN A 116 1.77 19.35 -5.11
N ARG A 117 1.70 18.42 -4.15
CA ARG A 117 2.18 17.04 -4.34
C ARG A 117 1.35 16.04 -3.56
N VAL A 118 1.41 14.79 -4.00
CA VAL A 118 0.95 13.62 -3.26
C VAL A 118 2.17 12.87 -2.76
N ASP A 119 2.32 12.80 -1.44
CA ASP A 119 3.36 12.05 -0.78
C ASP A 119 2.82 10.66 -0.40
N ILE A 120 3.63 9.65 -0.59
CA ILE A 120 3.33 8.24 -0.29
C ILE A 120 4.42 7.72 0.61
N LEU A 121 4.01 7.04 1.69
CA LEU A 121 4.92 6.37 2.60
C LEU A 121 4.50 4.93 2.76
N CYS A 122 5.41 4.01 2.50
CA CYS A 122 5.27 2.59 2.81
C CYS A 122 6.26 2.18 3.87
N LEU A 123 5.78 1.42 4.84
CA LEU A 123 6.61 0.77 5.84
C LEU A 123 6.64 -0.73 5.59
N TYR A 124 7.81 -1.32 5.77
CA TYR A 124 8.05 -2.75 5.60
C TYR A 124 8.39 -3.38 6.96
N SER A 125 8.05 -4.66 7.11
CA SER A 125 8.41 -5.45 8.28
C SER A 125 8.75 -6.87 7.86
N THR A 126 9.87 -7.38 8.39
CA THR A 126 10.34 -8.76 8.27
C THR A 126 9.50 -9.76 9.06
N GLN A 127 8.28 -9.42 9.47
CA GLN A 127 7.47 -10.29 10.34
C GLN A 127 7.16 -11.63 9.66
N THR A 128 8.01 -12.62 9.91
CA THR A 128 7.67 -14.03 9.91
C THR A 128 6.76 -14.24 11.12
N THR A 129 5.46 -14.38 10.91
CA THR A 129 4.54 -14.93 11.92
C THR A 129 4.83 -16.42 12.12
N THR A 130 6.03 -16.75 12.61
CA THR A 130 6.26 -17.99 13.33
C THR A 130 6.13 -17.66 14.80
N LEU A 131 4.92 -17.81 15.34
CA LEU A 131 4.77 -18.06 16.77
C LEU A 131 5.66 -19.27 17.11
N PRO A 132 6.55 -19.20 18.12
CA PRO A 132 7.23 -20.41 18.58
C PRO A 132 6.16 -21.41 19.05
N PRO A 133 6.30 -22.72 18.78
CA PRO A 133 5.43 -23.71 19.41
C PRO A 133 5.58 -23.56 20.93
N LEU A 134 4.45 -23.42 21.63
CA LEU A 134 4.46 -23.37 23.10
C LEU A 134 5.05 -24.69 23.65
N PRO A 135 5.84 -24.62 24.73
CA PRO A 135 6.35 -25.79 25.44
C PRO A 135 5.23 -26.60 26.11
#